data_AF-A0AAV6LMM3-F1
#
_entry.id   AF-A0AAV6LMM3-F1
#
_cell.length_a   1.000
_cell.length_b   1.000
_cell.length_c   1.000
_cell.angle_alpha   90.00
_cell.angle_beta   90.00
_cell.angle_gamma   90.00
#
_symmetry.space_group_name_H-M   'P 1'
#
loop_
_entity.id
_entity.type
_entity.pdbx_description
1 polymer ?
#
loop_
_entity_poly.entity_id
_entity_poly.type
_entity_poly.pdbx_seq_one_letter_code
_entity_poly.pdbx_strand_id
1 'polypeptide(L)'
;MQKYLDKVKAQIAKLQSFSIVRIPREENIEADYLSKLATAKEGAIPPNAPIRYLELPSVFALDVQVQAIDYSNSWIGPTVDYITNGTLPDDNVKARQLKIRAAKYLMMGDVLYRRSFSVPYLRCLTTPESTRAMKEVYQGVCGDHQGGRMLSYKLLRLGYYWPSMQKDCNSMVQKCEKCQRFANIIH
;
A
#
# COMPACT_ATOMS: atom_id res chain seq x y z
N MET A 1 20.42 27.47 -6.70
CA MET A 1 21.20 26.49 -5.91
C MET A 1 21.13 26.71 -4.40
N GLN A 2 21.19 27.95 -3.89
CA GLN A 2 21.18 28.24 -2.44
C GLN A 2 20.08 27.51 -1.66
N LYS A 3 18.81 27.59 -2.13
CA LYS A 3 17.68 26.95 -1.44
C LYS A 3 17.77 25.41 -1.36
N TYR A 4 18.40 24.76 -2.34
CA TYR A 4 18.63 23.30 -2.30
C TYR A 4 19.72 22.96 -1.28
N LEU A 5 20.79 23.77 -1.23
CA LEU A 5 21.84 23.64 -0.22
C LEU A 5 21.28 23.81 1.20
N ASP A 6 20.38 24.77 1.41
CA ASP A 6 19.72 24.97 2.70
C ASP A 6 18.88 23.75 3.11
N LYS A 7 18.12 23.14 2.17
CA LYS A 7 17.40 21.88 2.42
C LYS A 7 18.34 20.72 2.78
N VAL A 8 19.44 20.57 2.04
CA VAL A 8 20.44 19.51 2.30
C VAL A 8 21.06 19.70 3.68
N LYS A 9 21.44 20.92 4.05
CA LYS A 9 21.96 21.24 5.40
C LYS A 9 20.95 20.91 6.50
N ALA A 10 19.67 21.25 6.29
CA ALA A 10 18.60 20.93 7.24
C ALA A 10 18.39 19.40 7.42
N GLN A 11 18.59 18.60 6.37
CA GLN A 11 18.52 17.14 6.46
C GLN A 11 19.77 16.55 7.11
N ILE A 12 20.96 17.05 6.77
CA ILE A 12 22.23 16.64 7.39
C ILE A 12 22.19 16.83 8.91
N ALA A 13 21.61 17.93 9.39
CA ALA A 13 21.47 18.20 10.83
C ALA A 13 20.65 17.14 11.59
N LYS A 14 19.84 16.33 10.89
CA LYS A 14 19.03 15.24 11.48
C LYS A 14 19.76 13.90 11.49
N LEU A 15 20.90 13.78 10.81
CA LEU A 15 21.66 12.53 10.70
C LEU A 15 22.74 12.48 11.79
N GLN A 16 22.95 11.30 12.38
CA GLN A 16 24.02 11.10 13.36
C GLN A 16 25.42 11.11 12.71
N SER A 17 25.53 10.68 11.45
CA SER A 17 26.75 10.76 10.64
C SER A 17 26.40 10.77 9.15
N PHE A 18 27.28 11.31 8.31
CA PHE A 18 27.14 11.28 6.85
C PHE A 18 28.50 11.32 6.16
N SER A 19 28.54 10.86 4.91
CA SER A 19 29.69 11.01 4.02
C SER A 19 29.21 11.54 2.67
N ILE A 20 30.05 12.36 2.03
CA ILE A 20 29.80 12.86 0.68
C ILE A 20 30.86 12.26 -0.21
N VAL A 21 30.44 11.45 -1.17
CA VAL A 21 31.31 10.90 -2.21
C VAL A 21 31.06 11.66 -3.49
N ARG A 22 32.14 12.19 -4.08
CA ARG A 22 32.08 12.84 -5.39
C ARG A 22 32.24 11.78 -6.46
N ILE A 23 31.20 11.58 -7.26
CA ILE A 23 31.25 10.70 -8.43
C ILE A 23 31.86 11.49 -9.61
N PRO A 24 32.93 11.00 -10.27
CA PRO A 24 33.48 11.61 -11.47
C PRO A 24 32.44 11.74 -12.58
N ARG A 25 32.60 12.72 -13.46
CA ARG A 25 31.60 12.99 -14.52
C ARG A 25 31.47 11.83 -15.50
N GLU A 26 32.57 11.13 -15.76
CA GLU A 26 32.66 9.95 -16.62
C GLU A 26 31.83 8.77 -16.10
N GLU A 27 31.59 8.71 -14.79
CA GLU A 27 30.80 7.66 -14.13
C GLU A 27 29.35 8.08 -13.88
N ASN A 28 28.98 9.32 -14.24
CA ASN A 28 27.66 9.89 -13.97
C ASN A 28 26.82 10.08 -15.25
N ILE A 29 27.04 9.22 -16.25
CA ILE A 29 26.44 9.31 -17.59
C ILE A 29 24.91 9.23 -17.52
N GLU A 30 24.38 8.33 -16.69
CA GLU A 30 22.93 8.12 -16.53
C GLU A 30 22.22 9.36 -15.96
N ALA A 31 22.79 10.00 -14.93
CA ALA A 31 22.19 11.22 -14.37
C ALA A 31 22.26 12.39 -15.35
N ASP A 32 23.34 12.50 -16.13
CA ASP A 32 23.49 13.52 -17.17
C ASP A 32 22.47 13.29 -18.31
N TYR A 33 22.22 12.03 -18.68
CA TYR A 33 21.17 11.64 -19.63
C TYR A 33 19.77 12.02 -19.12
N LEU A 34 19.43 11.67 -17.87
CA LEU A 34 18.16 12.04 -17.25
C LEU A 34 17.97 13.57 -17.13
N SER A 35 19.02 14.30 -16.80
CA SER A 35 18.95 15.77 -16.75
C SER A 35 18.72 16.38 -18.13
N LYS A 36 19.25 15.77 -19.19
CA LYS A 36 19.01 16.21 -20.57
C LYS A 36 17.61 15.87 -21.05
N LEU A 37 17.03 14.74 -20.60
CA LEU A 37 15.63 14.39 -20.91
C LEU A 37 14.64 15.46 -20.44
N ALA A 38 14.89 16.10 -19.30
CA ALA A 38 14.05 17.20 -18.80
C ALA A 38 14.07 18.44 -19.71
N THR A 39 15.07 18.58 -20.58
CA THR A 39 15.23 19.69 -21.54
C THR A 39 15.04 19.23 -22.99
N ALA A 40 14.74 17.96 -23.22
CA ALA A 40 14.63 17.38 -24.54
C ALA A 40 13.32 17.80 -25.22
N LYS A 41 13.36 17.96 -26.56
CA LYS A 41 12.15 18.25 -27.36
C LYS A 41 11.20 17.05 -27.33
N GLU A 42 9.90 17.28 -27.51
CA GLU A 42 8.81 16.28 -27.40
C GLU A 42 8.91 15.02 -28.29
N GLY A 43 9.94 14.88 -29.13
CA GLY A 43 10.22 13.66 -29.91
C GLY A 43 11.43 12.84 -29.44
N ALA A 44 12.21 13.33 -28.48
CA ALA A 44 13.42 12.66 -27.97
C ALA A 44 13.18 11.88 -26.67
N ILE A 45 11.96 11.93 -26.14
CA ILE A 45 11.54 11.21 -24.95
C ILE A 45 10.98 9.84 -25.38
N PRO A 46 11.40 8.72 -24.75
CA PRO A 46 10.81 7.41 -25.03
C PRO A 46 9.30 7.42 -24.77
N PRO A 47 8.46 6.86 -25.67
CA PRO A 47 7.00 6.95 -25.58
C PRO A 47 6.39 6.35 -24.30
N ASN A 48 7.12 5.48 -23.60
CA ASN A 48 6.69 4.85 -22.33
C ASN A 48 7.39 5.40 -21.08
N ALA A 49 8.15 6.50 -21.18
CA ALA A 49 8.81 7.09 -20.03
C ALA A 49 7.79 7.87 -19.17
N PRO A 50 7.61 7.55 -17.88
CA PRO A 50 6.70 8.30 -17.02
C PRO A 50 7.28 9.68 -16.71
N ILE A 51 6.77 10.71 -17.39
CA ILE A 51 7.14 12.11 -17.12
C ILE A 51 6.05 12.77 -16.29
N ARG A 52 6.48 13.48 -15.25
CA ARG A 52 5.62 14.37 -14.47
C ARG A 52 6.11 15.79 -14.60
N TYR A 53 5.25 16.67 -15.11
CA TYR A 53 5.49 18.10 -15.09
C TYR A 53 5.14 18.66 -13.71
N LEU A 54 6.01 19.50 -13.19
CA LEU A 54 5.78 20.22 -11.93
C LEU A 54 5.50 21.68 -12.26
N GLU A 55 4.34 22.19 -11.85
CA GLU A 55 3.99 23.61 -12.02
C GLU A 55 4.85 24.53 -11.14
N LEU A 56 5.38 24.00 -10.04
CA LEU A 56 6.26 24.71 -9.12
C LEU A 56 7.56 23.92 -8.88
N PRO A 57 8.71 24.59 -8.70
CA PRO A 57 9.96 23.93 -8.37
C PRO A 57 9.84 23.06 -7.10
N SER A 58 10.48 21.90 -7.10
CA SER A 58 10.45 20.92 -5.99
C SER A 58 10.95 21.48 -4.65
N VAL A 59 11.65 22.62 -4.66
CA VAL A 59 12.04 23.35 -3.44
C VAL A 59 10.82 23.90 -2.70
N PHE A 60 9.79 24.33 -3.43
CA PHE A 60 8.56 24.91 -2.89
C PHE A 60 7.44 23.90 -2.71
N ALA A 61 7.62 22.68 -3.22
CA ALA A 61 6.75 21.57 -2.84
C ALA A 61 6.83 21.43 -1.31
N LEU A 62 5.71 21.76 -0.66
CA LEU A 62 5.44 21.41 0.74
C LEU A 62 5.74 19.93 0.92
N ASP A 63 6.27 19.57 2.11
CA ASP A 63 6.73 18.25 2.51
C ASP A 63 6.10 17.15 1.66
N VAL A 64 6.94 16.38 0.98
CA VAL A 64 6.51 15.13 0.36
C VAL A 64 5.74 14.41 1.45
N GLN A 65 4.41 14.38 1.30
CA GLN A 65 3.56 13.55 2.14
C GLN A 65 3.98 12.14 1.78
N VAL A 66 4.97 11.63 2.48
CA VAL A 66 5.16 10.20 2.62
C VAL A 66 3.84 9.76 3.20
N GLN A 67 3.01 9.08 2.41
CA GLN A 67 1.84 8.39 2.93
C GLN A 67 2.37 7.29 3.83
N ALA A 68 2.74 7.65 5.06
CA ALA A 68 2.94 6.70 6.12
C ALA A 68 1.60 5.99 6.27
N ILE A 69 1.59 4.68 6.02
CA ILE A 69 0.39 3.89 6.23
C ILE A 69 0.22 3.82 7.75
N ASP A 70 -0.65 4.67 8.28
CA ASP A 70 -0.97 4.66 9.69
C ASP A 70 -1.85 3.44 10.01
N TYR A 71 -1.22 2.42 10.60
CA TYR A 71 -1.89 1.23 11.07
C TYR A 71 -2.41 1.34 12.51
N SER A 72 -2.21 2.48 13.20
CA SER A 72 -2.46 2.64 14.64
C SER A 72 -3.91 2.31 15.05
N ASN A 73 -4.88 2.54 14.17
CA ASN A 73 -6.29 2.24 14.41
C ASN A 73 -6.82 1.04 13.59
N SER A 74 -5.93 0.20 13.07
CA SER A 74 -6.26 -0.97 12.25
C SER A 74 -6.00 -2.27 13.01
N TRP A 75 -6.76 -3.32 12.69
CA TRP A 75 -6.49 -4.68 13.15
C TRP A 75 -5.08 -5.19 12.80
N ILE A 76 -4.46 -4.56 11.78
CA ILE A 76 -3.11 -4.81 11.30
C ILE A 76 -2.04 -4.34 12.31
N GLY A 77 -2.29 -3.23 13.01
CA GLY A 77 -1.32 -2.52 13.86
C GLY A 77 -0.57 -3.44 14.82
N PRO A 78 -1.25 -4.17 15.73
CA PRO A 78 -0.57 -5.04 16.69
C PRO A 78 0.30 -6.12 16.05
N THR A 79 -0.04 -6.56 14.84
CA THR A 79 0.75 -7.58 14.12
C THR A 79 1.97 -6.94 13.46
N VAL A 80 1.82 -5.74 12.90
CA VAL A 80 2.93 -4.96 12.33
C VAL A 80 3.91 -4.59 13.43
N ASP A 81 3.45 -3.99 14.52
CA ASP A 81 4.31 -3.55 15.63
C ASP A 81 5.13 -4.70 16.20
N TYR A 82 4.52 -5.89 16.34
CA TYR A 82 5.24 -7.08 16.78
C TYR A 82 6.27 -7.58 15.75
N ILE A 83 5.96 -7.57 14.46
CA ILE A 83 6.88 -8.03 13.42
C ILE A 83 8.05 -7.05 13.21
N THR A 84 7.80 -5.74 13.29
CA THR A 84 8.81 -4.70 13.05
C THR A 84 9.62 -4.37 14.30
N ASN A 85 8.96 -4.22 15.45
CA ASN A 85 9.55 -3.69 16.68
C ASN A 85 9.66 -4.75 17.80
N GLY A 86 9.07 -5.93 17.62
CA GLY A 86 9.07 -6.98 18.65
C GLY A 86 8.16 -6.69 19.85
N THR A 87 7.32 -5.67 19.78
CA THR A 87 6.46 -5.24 20.89
C THR A 87 5.40 -6.29 21.23
N LEU A 88 5.27 -6.63 22.50
CA LEU A 88 4.29 -7.58 23.00
C LEU A 88 3.42 -6.92 24.08
N PRO A 89 2.14 -7.31 24.20
CA PRO A 89 1.32 -6.96 25.36
C PRO A 89 1.90 -7.56 26.65
N ASP A 90 1.71 -6.87 27.78
CA ASP A 90 2.13 -7.35 29.11
C ASP A 90 1.41 -8.65 29.54
N ASP A 91 0.18 -8.83 29.05
CA ASP A 91 -0.61 -10.03 29.28
C ASP A 91 -0.02 -11.21 28.50
N ASN A 92 0.55 -12.17 29.24
CA ASN A 92 1.16 -13.40 28.71
C ASN A 92 0.23 -14.18 27.76
N VAL A 93 -1.08 -14.19 28.00
CA VAL A 93 -2.04 -14.91 27.15
C VAL A 93 -2.17 -14.18 25.82
N LYS A 94 -2.33 -12.85 25.84
CA LYS A 94 -2.42 -12.02 24.63
C LYS A 94 -1.12 -12.03 23.84
N ALA A 95 0.03 -11.98 24.52
CA ALA A 95 1.35 -12.09 23.90
C ALA A 95 1.51 -13.43 23.16
N ARG A 96 1.13 -14.55 23.79
CA ARG A 96 1.17 -15.86 23.16
C ARG A 96 0.24 -15.94 21.95
N GLN A 97 -0.98 -15.41 22.04
CA GLN A 97 -1.92 -15.37 20.93
C GLN A 97 -1.40 -14.53 19.76
N LEU A 98 -0.79 -13.38 20.04
CA LEU A 98 -0.19 -12.51 19.03
C LEU A 98 0.97 -13.20 18.31
N LYS A 99 1.87 -13.88 19.04
CA LYS A 99 2.96 -14.67 18.44
C LYS A 99 2.44 -15.73 17.46
N ILE A 100 1.46 -16.52 17.89
CA ILE A 100 0.85 -17.57 17.04
C ILE A 100 0.18 -16.97 15.80
N ARG A 101 -0.51 -15.84 15.97
CA ARG A 101 -1.17 -15.13 14.87
C ARG A 101 -0.13 -14.58 13.89
N ALA A 102 0.89 -13.87 14.39
CA ALA A 102 1.91 -13.19 13.61
C ALA A 102 2.76 -14.16 12.77
N ALA A 103 2.95 -15.41 13.20
CA ALA A 103 3.64 -16.44 12.42
C ALA A 103 3.01 -16.66 11.02
N LYS A 104 1.73 -16.33 10.85
CA LYS A 104 1.01 -16.43 9.56
C LYS A 104 1.26 -15.22 8.65
N TYR A 105 1.99 -14.21 9.09
CA TYR A 105 2.17 -12.95 8.38
C TYR A 105 3.64 -12.59 8.22
N LEU A 106 3.92 -11.72 7.25
CA LEU A 106 5.26 -11.21 6.99
C LEU A 106 5.16 -9.80 6.39
N MET A 107 6.19 -9.00 6.63
CA MET A 107 6.34 -7.67 6.03
C MET A 107 7.15 -7.77 4.74
N MET A 108 6.66 -7.13 3.69
CA MET A 108 7.40 -6.89 2.44
C MET A 108 7.32 -5.40 2.13
N GLY A 109 8.44 -4.70 2.31
CA GLY A 109 8.44 -3.25 2.44
C GLY A 109 7.54 -2.82 3.60
N ASP A 110 6.68 -1.83 3.37
CA ASP A 110 5.75 -1.30 4.38
C ASP A 110 4.36 -1.97 4.36
N VAL A 111 4.23 -3.11 3.68
CA VAL A 111 2.95 -3.80 3.51
C VAL A 111 2.95 -5.15 4.21
N LEU A 112 1.92 -5.38 5.04
CA LEU A 112 1.70 -6.66 5.69
C LEU A 112 1.06 -7.66 4.70
N TYR A 113 1.63 -8.85 4.63
CA TYR A 113 1.10 -9.97 3.85
C TYR A 113 0.79 -11.17 4.73
N ARG A 114 -0.28 -11.89 4.39
CA ARG A 114 -0.61 -13.19 4.96
C ARG A 114 -0.04 -14.31 4.08
N ARG A 115 0.63 -15.27 4.73
CA ARG A 115 1.07 -16.53 4.11
C ARG A 115 -0.17 -17.35 3.70
N SER A 116 -0.28 -17.64 2.41
CA SER A 116 -1.27 -18.58 1.87
C SER A 116 -0.59 -19.91 1.55
N PHE A 117 -1.36 -21.01 1.57
CA PHE A 117 -0.82 -22.34 1.29
C PHE A 117 -0.56 -22.59 -0.21
N SER A 118 -1.20 -21.81 -1.09
CA SER A 118 -1.29 -22.10 -2.52
C SER A 118 -0.78 -21.00 -3.45
N VAL A 119 -0.14 -19.93 -2.92
CA VAL A 119 0.54 -18.84 -3.65
C VAL A 119 -0.40 -17.97 -4.50
N PRO A 120 -0.35 -16.62 -4.48
CA PRO A 120 0.63 -15.72 -3.84
C PRO A 120 0.30 -15.33 -2.39
N TYR A 121 1.24 -14.60 -1.78
CA TYR A 121 1.01 -13.87 -0.54
C TYR A 121 -0.21 -12.94 -0.68
N LEU A 122 -1.06 -12.92 0.35
CA LEU A 122 -2.26 -12.09 0.33
C LEU A 122 -1.96 -10.77 1.04
N ARG A 123 -2.06 -9.65 0.34
CA ARG A 123 -1.95 -8.32 0.92
C ARG A 123 -3.06 -8.11 1.95
N CYS A 124 -2.68 -7.80 3.18
CA CYS A 124 -3.62 -7.45 4.24
C CYS A 124 -4.17 -6.06 3.97
N LEU A 125 -5.50 -5.94 3.98
CA LEU A 125 -6.18 -4.66 3.80
C LEU A 125 -6.68 -4.10 5.14
N THR A 126 -6.50 -2.80 5.32
CA THR A 126 -7.17 -2.03 6.38
C THR A 126 -8.69 -2.01 6.15
N THR A 127 -9.46 -1.65 7.17
CA THR A 127 -10.93 -1.55 7.05
C THR A 127 -11.39 -0.59 5.94
N PRO A 128 -10.77 0.59 5.75
CA PRO A 128 -11.12 1.46 4.62
C PRO A 128 -10.77 0.85 3.25
N GLU A 129 -9.59 0.23 3.13
CA GLU A 129 -9.16 -0.42 1.88
C GLU A 129 -10.06 -1.61 1.53
N SER A 130 -10.39 -2.46 2.51
CA SER A 130 -11.25 -3.63 2.28
C SER A 130 -12.66 -3.22 1.85
N THR A 131 -13.19 -2.15 2.44
CA THR A 131 -14.50 -1.57 2.05
C THR A 131 -14.48 -1.08 0.60
N ARG A 132 -13.40 -0.41 0.19
CA ARG A 132 -13.24 0.06 -1.20
C ARG A 132 -13.11 -1.12 -2.16
N ALA A 133 -12.23 -2.09 -1.86
CA ALA A 133 -12.00 -3.26 -2.69
C ALA A 133 -13.28 -4.08 -2.89
N MET A 134 -14.08 -4.29 -1.82
CA MET A 134 -15.37 -4.96 -1.95
C MET A 134 -16.31 -4.18 -2.88
N LYS A 135 -16.46 -2.87 -2.68
CA LYS A 135 -17.32 -2.02 -3.52
C LYS A 135 -16.94 -2.06 -4.98
N GLU A 136 -15.65 -1.97 -5.31
CA GLU A 136 -15.15 -2.03 -6.68
C GLU A 136 -15.44 -3.37 -7.34
N VAL A 137 -15.16 -4.49 -6.66
CA VAL A 137 -15.38 -5.83 -7.22
C VAL A 137 -16.86 -6.15 -7.39
N TYR A 138 -17.72 -5.66 -6.49
CA TYR A 138 -19.14 -6.01 -6.47
C TYR A 138 -20.04 -5.03 -7.24
N GLN A 139 -19.74 -3.73 -7.17
CA GLN A 139 -20.57 -2.64 -7.73
C GLN A 139 -19.83 -1.80 -8.78
N GLY A 140 -18.57 -2.11 -9.08
CA GLY A 140 -17.81 -1.40 -10.10
C GLY A 140 -18.37 -1.63 -11.51
N VAL A 141 -17.68 -1.08 -12.51
CA VAL A 141 -18.08 -1.15 -13.93
C VAL A 141 -18.24 -2.60 -14.40
N CYS A 142 -17.45 -3.53 -13.84
CA CYS A 142 -17.53 -4.97 -14.10
C CYS A 142 -18.18 -5.75 -12.93
N GLY A 143 -18.95 -5.09 -12.08
CA GLY A 143 -19.59 -5.70 -10.91
C GLY A 143 -20.69 -6.67 -11.32
N ASP A 144 -20.61 -7.90 -10.82
CA ASP A 144 -21.50 -9.00 -11.24
C ASP A 144 -22.46 -9.47 -10.15
N HIS A 145 -22.62 -8.66 -9.09
CA HIS A 145 -23.67 -8.85 -8.07
C HIS A 145 -23.69 -10.25 -7.43
N GLN A 146 -22.53 -10.91 -7.39
CA GLN A 146 -22.39 -12.29 -6.91
C GLN A 146 -22.63 -12.46 -5.40
N GLY A 147 -23.06 -13.66 -5.01
CA GLY A 147 -23.23 -14.01 -3.59
C GLY A 147 -21.95 -13.84 -2.76
N GLY A 148 -22.09 -13.55 -1.47
CA GLY A 148 -20.98 -13.10 -0.61
C GLY A 148 -19.80 -14.08 -0.52
N ARG A 149 -20.06 -15.39 -0.60
CA ARG A 149 -19.01 -16.43 -0.67
C ARG A 149 -18.17 -16.34 -1.95
N MET A 150 -18.79 -16.02 -3.08
CA MET A 150 -18.05 -15.89 -4.34
C MET A 150 -17.29 -14.57 -4.38
N LEU A 151 -17.88 -13.49 -3.85
CA LEU A 151 -17.21 -12.20 -3.69
C LEU A 151 -15.91 -12.35 -2.86
N SER A 152 -15.97 -13.02 -1.70
CA SER A 152 -14.78 -13.26 -0.88
C SER A 152 -13.73 -14.11 -1.60
N TYR A 153 -14.15 -15.13 -2.35
CA TYR A 153 -13.24 -15.97 -3.13
C TYR A 153 -12.53 -15.18 -4.24
N LYS A 154 -13.25 -14.29 -4.94
CA LYS A 154 -12.65 -13.39 -5.92
C LYS A 154 -11.61 -12.46 -5.30
N LEU A 155 -11.93 -11.84 -4.17
CA LEU A 155 -11.01 -10.96 -3.46
C LEU A 155 -9.74 -11.70 -3.01
N LEU A 156 -9.87 -12.96 -2.56
CA LEU A 156 -8.73 -13.83 -2.27
C LEU A 156 -7.89 -14.11 -3.53
N ARG A 157 -8.53 -14.38 -4.68
CA ARG A 157 -7.82 -14.58 -5.96
C ARG A 157 -7.12 -13.32 -6.46
N LEU A 158 -7.66 -12.14 -6.16
CA LEU A 158 -6.99 -10.86 -6.41
C LEU A 158 -5.82 -10.59 -5.45
N GLY A 159 -5.59 -11.48 -4.48
CA GLY A 159 -4.47 -11.37 -3.56
C GLY A 159 -4.77 -10.51 -2.33
N TYR A 160 -6.03 -10.28 -1.96
CA TYR A 160 -6.39 -9.50 -0.79
C TYR A 160 -6.82 -10.35 0.40
N TYR A 161 -6.65 -9.84 1.62
CA TYR A 161 -7.09 -10.51 2.84
C TYR A 161 -7.42 -9.54 3.99
N TRP A 162 -8.42 -9.91 4.80
CA TRP A 162 -8.62 -9.40 6.16
C TRP A 162 -9.45 -10.41 6.98
N PRO A 163 -9.41 -10.38 8.33
CA PRO A 163 -9.99 -11.43 9.17
C PRO A 163 -11.51 -11.62 9.01
N SER A 164 -12.26 -10.54 8.85
CA SER A 164 -13.73 -10.54 8.74
C SER A 164 -14.25 -10.66 7.31
N MET A 165 -13.39 -10.89 6.30
CA MET A 165 -13.72 -10.83 4.88
C MET A 165 -15.02 -11.53 4.48
N GLN A 166 -15.21 -12.77 4.90
CA GLN A 166 -16.41 -13.52 4.52
C GLN A 166 -17.68 -12.91 5.11
N LYS A 167 -17.62 -12.46 6.37
CA LYS A 167 -18.74 -11.80 7.05
C LYS A 167 -19.08 -10.47 6.38
N ASP A 168 -18.06 -9.68 6.04
CA ASP A 168 -18.24 -8.36 5.44
C ASP A 168 -18.80 -8.47 4.02
N CYS A 169 -18.29 -9.42 3.21
CA CYS A 169 -18.82 -9.71 1.88
C CYS A 169 -20.30 -10.14 1.96
N ASN A 170 -20.67 -11.01 2.90
CA ASN A 170 -22.06 -11.43 3.09
C ASN A 170 -22.95 -10.25 3.49
N SER A 171 -22.50 -9.41 4.44
CA SER A 171 -23.25 -8.23 4.87
C SER A 171 -23.48 -7.25 3.72
N MET A 172 -22.49 -7.07 2.85
CA MET A 172 -22.60 -6.18 1.70
C MET A 172 -23.61 -6.68 0.65
N VAL A 173 -23.62 -7.98 0.37
CA VAL A 173 -24.61 -8.59 -0.54
C VAL A 173 -26.02 -8.51 0.05
N GLN A 174 -26.17 -8.77 1.35
CA GLN A 174 -27.46 -8.65 2.05
C GLN A 174 -28.03 -7.23 2.00
N LYS A 175 -27.18 -6.20 2.07
CA LYS A 175 -27.59 -4.79 1.98
C LYS A 175 -27.82 -4.31 0.54
N CYS A 176 -27.55 -5.15 -0.46
CA CYS A 176 -27.65 -4.74 -1.85
C CYS A 176 -29.10 -4.84 -2.35
N GLU A 177 -29.76 -3.69 -2.49
CA GLU A 177 -31.16 -3.61 -2.94
C GLU A 177 -31.41 -4.33 -4.26
N LYS A 178 -30.54 -4.14 -5.26
CA LYS A 178 -30.66 -4.84 -6.56
C LYS A 178 -30.71 -6.37 -6.36
N CYS A 179 -29.80 -6.90 -5.56
CA CYS A 179 -29.77 -8.34 -5.29
C CYS A 179 -30.96 -8.80 -4.45
N GLN A 180 -31.47 -7.99 -3.52
CA GLN A 180 -32.67 -8.33 -2.77
C GLN A 180 -33.92 -8.35 -3.65
N ARG A 181 -34.05 -7.43 -4.62
CA ARG A 181 -35.18 -7.38 -5.56
C ARG A 181 -35.19 -8.55 -6.54
N PHE A 182 -34.02 -9.01 -6.99
CA PHE A 182 -33.87 -10.07 -8.00
C PHE A 182 -33.46 -11.42 -7.41
N ALA A 183 -33.47 -11.57 -6.08
CA ALA A 183 -33.22 -12.86 -5.45
C ALA A 183 -34.38 -13.82 -5.75
N ASN A 184 -34.06 -15.07 -6.06
CA ASN A 184 -35.08 -16.11 -6.21
C ASN A 184 -35.81 -16.29 -4.87
N ILE A 185 -37.10 -15.99 -4.85
CA ILE A 185 -37.99 -16.38 -3.75
C ILE A 185 -38.15 -17.90 -3.90
N ILE A 186 -37.58 -18.66 -2.97
CA ILE A 186 -37.81 -20.10 -2.89
C ILE A 186 -39.24 -20.26 -2.36
N HIS A 187 -40.15 -20.71 -3.23
CA HIS A 187 -41.52 -21.10 -2.89
C HIS A 187 -41.54 -22.46 -2.19
#